data_AF-M4WI18-F1
#
_entry.id   AF-M4WI18-F1
#
_cell.length_a   1.000
_cell.length_b   1.000
_cell.length_c   1.000
_cell.angle_alpha   90.00
_cell.angle_beta   90.00
_cell.angle_gamma   90.00
#
_symmetry.space_group_name_H-M   'P 1'
#
loop_
_entity.id
_entity.type
_entity.pdbx_description
1 polymer ?
#
loop_
_entity_poly.entity_id
_entity_poly.type
_entity_poly.pdbx_seq_one_letter_code
_entity_poly.pdbx_strand_id
1 'polypeptide(L)'
;DPTSQVCIIIDDRPKTLTPPSDQIKKLIKSQNIPISKVIKISKLKTDYKPFESKRKLCDSYDLFLVDKRVVHLLPKLLGKEFYKKKKLPLGVDLSNKNLKEQVERALGSALMYLRTGTCSVMKVGKVSMEKDEIVDNVVDAIKGAVEKVPKKWDGVRSLH
;
A
#
# COMPACT_ATOMS: atom_id res chain seq x y z
N ASP A 1 -13.61 0.11 5.11
CA ASP A 1 -14.41 0.72 6.19
C ASP A 1 -14.40 2.23 6.01
N PRO A 2 -15.51 2.92 6.28
CA PRO A 2 -15.58 4.37 6.16
C PRO A 2 -14.59 5.12 7.07
N THR A 3 -14.00 4.44 8.05
CA THR A 3 -13.04 5.00 9.01
C THR A 3 -11.57 4.82 8.63
N SER A 4 -11.26 3.96 7.64
CA SER A 4 -9.88 3.65 7.26
C SER A 4 -9.18 4.90 6.70
N GLN A 5 -8.12 5.33 7.37
CA GLN A 5 -7.40 6.54 6.98
C GLN A 5 -6.33 6.18 5.94
N VAL A 6 -6.55 6.58 4.68
CA VAL A 6 -5.64 6.30 3.55
C VAL A 6 -4.78 7.54 3.25
N CYS A 7 -3.46 7.34 3.18
CA CYS A 7 -2.50 8.38 2.83
C CYS A 7 -1.84 8.11 1.48
N ILE A 8 -1.72 9.13 0.62
CA ILE A 8 -0.95 9.05 -0.63
C ILE A 8 0.37 9.79 -0.51
N ILE A 9 1.48 9.17 -0.93
CA ILE A 9 2.80 9.80 -1.06
C ILE A 9 3.11 10.03 -2.54
N ILE A 10 3.33 11.29 -2.89
CA ILE A 10 3.61 11.71 -4.27
C ILE A 10 5.08 12.11 -4.44
N ASP A 11 5.58 11.92 -5.66
CA ASP A 11 6.86 12.48 -6.07
C ASP A 11 6.70 13.95 -6.44
N ASP A 12 7.58 14.80 -5.90
CA ASP A 12 7.58 16.25 -6.10
C ASP A 12 8.87 16.70 -6.80
N ARG A 13 9.66 15.76 -7.35
CA ARG A 13 10.89 16.06 -8.08
C ARG A 13 10.58 16.77 -9.41
N PRO A 14 11.35 17.81 -9.79
CA PRO A 14 11.21 18.48 -11.08
C PRO A 14 11.49 17.51 -12.24
N LYS A 15 10.74 17.63 -13.34
CA LYS A 15 10.75 16.74 -14.54
C LYS A 15 10.09 15.36 -14.38
N THR A 16 9.23 15.15 -13.39
CA THR A 16 8.47 13.89 -13.30
C THR A 16 7.13 14.01 -14.04
N LEU A 17 6.69 12.93 -14.68
CA LEU A 17 5.35 12.79 -15.28
C LEU A 17 4.20 12.76 -14.22
N THR A 18 4.53 13.04 -12.95
CA THR A 18 3.57 13.02 -11.85
C THR A 18 2.73 14.29 -11.89
N PRO A 19 1.40 14.21 -11.84
CA PRO A 19 0.57 15.39 -11.70
C PRO A 19 0.91 16.12 -10.38
N PRO A 20 0.97 17.47 -10.37
CA PRO A 20 1.16 18.25 -9.16
C PRO A 20 0.17 17.89 -8.04
N SER A 21 0.57 18.10 -6.78
CA SER A 21 -0.26 17.79 -5.59
C SER A 21 -1.68 18.33 -5.68
N ASP A 22 -1.85 19.48 -6.31
CA ASP A 22 -3.14 20.17 -6.38
C ASP A 22 -4.05 19.57 -7.44
N GLN A 23 -3.47 19.02 -8.52
CA GLN A 23 -4.22 18.25 -9.52
C GLN A 23 -4.68 16.92 -8.93
N ILE A 24 -3.81 16.24 -8.19
CA ILE A 24 -4.17 14.98 -7.52
C ILE A 24 -5.28 15.23 -6.49
N LYS A 25 -5.18 16.28 -5.67
CA LYS A 25 -6.27 16.64 -4.73
C LYS A 25 -7.58 16.94 -5.45
N LYS A 26 -7.55 17.62 -6.60
CA LYS A 26 -8.74 17.87 -7.43
C LYS A 26 -9.32 16.58 -8.00
N LEU A 27 -8.47 15.69 -8.51
CA LEU A 27 -8.86 14.38 -9.03
C LEU A 27 -9.48 13.48 -7.96
N ILE A 28 -8.90 13.48 -6.76
CA ILE A 28 -9.44 12.75 -5.60
C ILE A 28 -10.84 13.25 -5.26
N LYS A 29 -11.03 14.58 -5.24
CA LYS A 29 -12.33 15.20 -4.98
C LYS A 29 -13.34 14.93 -6.10
N SER A 30 -12.92 14.97 -7.37
CA SER A 30 -13.82 14.74 -8.50
C SER A 30 -14.21 13.27 -8.66
N GLN A 31 -13.32 12.34 -8.32
CA GLN A 31 -13.54 10.90 -8.44
C GLN A 31 -14.06 10.25 -7.15
N ASN A 32 -14.25 11.04 -6.09
CA ASN A 32 -14.72 10.62 -4.76
C ASN A 32 -13.91 9.44 -4.15
N ILE A 33 -12.58 9.51 -4.25
CA ILE A 33 -11.69 8.46 -3.75
C ILE A 33 -11.46 8.67 -2.24
N PRO A 34 -11.59 7.64 -1.38
CA PRO A 34 -11.43 7.76 0.07
C PRO A 34 -9.97 7.95 0.49
N ILE A 35 -9.42 9.15 0.29
CA ILE A 35 -8.04 9.51 0.66
C ILE A 35 -8.06 10.67 1.64
N SER A 36 -7.46 10.44 2.82
CA SER A 36 -7.42 11.40 3.90
C SER A 36 -6.35 12.47 3.71
N LYS A 37 -5.15 12.10 3.22
CA LYS A 37 -4.03 13.03 3.09
C LYS A 37 -3.12 12.71 1.92
N VAL A 38 -2.61 13.77 1.29
CA VAL A 38 -1.58 13.73 0.25
C VAL A 38 -0.29 14.34 0.82
N ILE A 39 0.79 13.54 0.84
CA ILE A 39 2.12 13.91 1.36
C ILE A 39 3.11 13.92 0.20
N LYS A 40 3.97 14.93 0.16
CA LYS A 40 5.07 15.04 -0.81
C LYS A 40 6.32 14.35 -0.28
N ILE A 41 7.13 13.76 -1.15
CA ILE A 41 8.42 13.18 -0.77
C ILE A 41 9.38 14.19 -0.14
N SER A 42 9.33 15.45 -0.57
CA SER A 42 10.12 16.55 0.00
C SER A 42 9.77 16.79 1.47
N LYS A 43 8.47 16.81 1.80
CA LYS A 43 7.99 16.92 3.20
C LYS A 43 8.36 15.70 4.03
N LEU A 44 8.38 14.51 3.42
CA LEU A 44 8.80 13.29 4.10
C LEU A 44 10.30 13.34 4.49
N LYS A 45 11.13 14.03 3.70
CA LYS A 45 12.56 14.20 3.98
C LYS A 45 12.84 15.25 5.07
N THR A 46 12.06 16.32 5.12
CA THR A 46 12.26 17.42 6.08
C THR A 46 11.53 17.16 7.40
N ASP A 47 10.20 17.10 7.35
CA ASP A 47 9.32 17.20 8.52
C ASP A 47 9.22 15.86 9.26
N TYR A 48 9.33 14.77 8.50
CA TYR A 48 9.28 13.41 9.01
C TYR A 48 10.67 12.79 9.19
N LYS A 49 11.74 13.59 9.28
CA LYS A 49 13.08 13.11 9.64
C LYS A 49 13.14 12.54 11.08
N PRO A 50 12.54 13.18 12.10
CA PRO A 50 12.56 12.67 13.47
C PRO A 50 11.80 11.34 13.60
N PHE A 51 12.32 10.42 14.42
CA PHE A 51 11.70 9.10 14.64
C PHE A 51 10.29 9.19 15.22
N GLU A 52 10.03 10.18 16.07
CA GLU A 52 8.70 10.41 16.64
C GLU A 52 7.67 10.79 15.58
N SER A 53 8.01 11.71 14.67
CA SER A 53 7.14 12.09 13.56
C SER A 53 6.81 10.91 12.64
N LYS A 54 7.77 10.01 12.40
CA LYS A 54 7.54 8.77 11.63
C LYS A 54 6.56 7.85 12.34
N ARG A 55 6.71 7.66 13.66
CA ARG A 55 5.78 6.85 14.47
C ARG A 55 4.38 7.44 14.43
N LYS A 56 4.25 8.74 14.67
CA LYS A 56 2.98 9.48 14.56
C LYS A 56 2.33 9.26 13.19
N LEU A 57 3.09 9.42 12.10
CA LEU A 57 2.58 9.18 10.75
C LEU A 57 2.08 7.74 10.57
N CYS A 58 2.87 6.76 11.03
CA CYS A 58 2.53 5.35 10.95
C CYS A 58 1.26 5.00 11.74
N ASP A 59 1.02 5.67 12.87
CA ASP A 59 -0.12 5.43 13.73
C ASP A 59 -1.39 6.17 13.26
N SER A 60 -1.26 7.33 12.62
CA SER A 60 -2.40 8.10 12.11
C SER A 60 -3.09 7.49 10.89
N TYR A 61 -2.42 6.64 10.12
CA TYR A 61 -2.96 6.09 8.86
C TYR A 61 -2.87 4.58 8.82
N ASP A 62 -3.86 3.94 8.19
CA ASP A 62 -3.92 2.48 8.06
C ASP A 62 -3.23 2.00 6.79
N LEU A 63 -3.38 2.77 5.72
CA LEU A 63 -2.85 2.42 4.40
C LEU A 63 -2.06 3.58 3.79
N PHE A 64 -0.96 3.23 3.13
CA PHE A 64 -0.13 4.16 2.38
C PHE A 64 -0.14 3.73 0.91
N LEU A 65 -0.55 4.63 0.02
CA LEU A 65 -0.38 4.48 -1.42
C LEU A 65 0.74 5.40 -1.87
N VAL A 66 1.56 4.97 -2.82
CA VAL A 66 2.74 5.71 -3.24
C VAL A 66 2.96 5.58 -4.72
N ASP A 67 3.49 6.61 -5.34
CA ASP A 67 3.96 6.51 -6.71
C ASP A 67 4.97 5.36 -6.86
N LYS A 68 4.71 4.42 -7.78
CA LYS A 68 5.61 3.29 -8.09
C LYS A 68 7.07 3.72 -8.25
N ARG A 69 7.31 4.93 -8.79
CA ARG A 69 8.65 5.47 -9.05
C ARG A 69 9.43 5.81 -7.79
N VAL A 70 8.78 6.05 -6.66
CA VAL A 70 9.47 6.42 -5.41
C VAL A 70 9.48 5.30 -4.36
N VAL A 71 8.84 4.16 -4.65
CA VAL A 71 8.77 3.01 -3.73
C VAL A 71 10.15 2.58 -3.23
N HIS A 72 11.15 2.58 -4.12
CA HIS A 72 12.53 2.20 -3.76
C HIS A 72 13.21 3.15 -2.76
N LEU A 73 12.75 4.40 -2.63
CA LEU A 73 13.30 5.39 -1.69
C LEU A 73 12.66 5.29 -0.29
N LEU A 74 11.48 4.69 -0.20
CA LEU A 74 10.68 4.67 1.03
C LEU A 74 11.32 3.93 2.20
N PRO A 75 12.05 2.81 2.04
CA PRO A 75 12.71 2.15 3.15
C PRO A 75 13.65 3.08 3.93
N LYS A 76 14.39 3.94 3.20
CA LYS A 76 15.32 4.91 3.78
C LYS A 76 14.59 6.08 4.46
N LEU A 77 13.45 6.50 3.92
CA LEU A 77 12.70 7.65 4.42
C LEU A 77 11.79 7.29 5.60
N LEU A 78 10.96 6.25 5.47
CA LEU A 78 9.98 5.83 6.48
C LEU A 78 10.61 5.09 7.67
N GLY A 79 11.78 4.46 7.45
CA GLY A 79 12.51 3.75 8.48
C GLY A 79 11.86 2.42 8.91
N LYS A 80 12.54 1.71 9.83
CA LYS A 80 12.20 0.32 10.21
C LYS A 80 10.81 0.12 10.83
N GLU A 81 10.28 1.13 11.51
CA GLU A 81 9.03 1.00 12.27
C GLU A 81 7.82 0.74 11.36
N PHE A 82 7.78 1.40 10.20
CA PHE A 82 6.75 1.19 9.18
C PHE A 82 6.69 -0.26 8.69
N TYR A 83 7.86 -0.83 8.43
CA TYR A 83 8.01 -2.20 7.92
C TYR A 83 7.76 -3.23 9.02
N LYS A 84 8.10 -2.91 10.29
CA LYS A 84 7.77 -3.74 11.45
C LYS A 84 6.26 -3.86 11.65
N LYS A 85 5.51 -2.76 11.51
CA LYS A 85 4.05 -2.71 11.61
C LYS A 85 3.33 -3.25 10.36
N LYS A 86 4.06 -3.71 9.34
CA LYS A 86 3.53 -4.20 8.05
C LYS A 86 2.65 -3.17 7.32
N LYS A 87 2.81 -1.87 7.62
CA LYS A 87 2.12 -0.76 6.91
C LYS A 87 2.93 -0.38 5.68
N LEU A 88 3.03 -1.33 4.75
CA LEU A 88 3.84 -1.22 3.56
C LEU A 88 3.16 -0.26 2.55
N PRO A 89 3.92 0.66 1.95
CA PRO A 89 3.34 1.55 0.97
C PRO A 89 3.09 0.82 -0.37
N LEU A 90 1.84 0.86 -0.84
CA LEU A 90 1.40 0.23 -2.10
C LEU A 90 1.72 1.11 -3.30
N GLY A 91 2.38 0.53 -4.31
CA GLY A 91 2.72 1.24 -5.55
C GLY A 91 1.52 1.46 -6.46
N VAL A 92 1.10 2.70 -6.64
CA VAL A 92 0.07 3.14 -7.60
C VAL A 92 0.73 4.00 -8.68
N ASP A 93 0.25 3.89 -9.92
CA ASP A 93 0.77 4.66 -11.04
C ASP A 93 0.00 5.97 -11.19
N LEU A 94 0.56 7.04 -10.64
CA LEU A 94 -0.08 8.36 -10.64
C LEU A 94 -0.02 9.06 -12.00
N SER A 95 0.70 8.50 -12.98
CA SER A 95 0.85 9.07 -14.32
C SER A 95 -0.35 8.80 -15.23
N ASN A 96 -1.13 7.76 -14.92
CA ASN A 96 -2.18 7.25 -15.79
C ASN A 96 -3.54 7.89 -15.47
N LYS A 97 -4.41 8.05 -16.49
CA LYS A 97 -5.71 8.75 -16.33
C LYS A 97 -6.69 8.00 -15.41
N ASN A 98 -6.51 6.69 -15.21
CA ASN A 98 -7.38 5.83 -14.41
C ASN A 98 -6.92 5.70 -12.96
N LEU A 99 -6.69 6.83 -12.27
CA LEU A 99 -6.27 6.83 -10.87
C LEU A 99 -7.28 6.09 -9.97
N LYS A 100 -8.58 6.34 -10.16
CA LYS A 100 -9.66 5.69 -9.38
C LYS A 100 -9.58 4.17 -9.44
N GLU A 101 -9.55 3.61 -10.64
CA GLU A 101 -9.51 2.15 -10.85
C GLU A 101 -8.27 1.52 -10.20
N GLN A 102 -7.11 2.18 -10.32
CA GLN A 102 -5.90 1.68 -9.68
C GLN A 102 -5.96 1.75 -8.16
N VAL A 103 -6.56 2.81 -7.61
CA VAL A 103 -6.73 2.95 -6.15
C VAL A 103 -7.72 1.91 -5.64
N GLU A 104 -8.86 1.71 -6.30
CA GLU A 104 -9.84 0.69 -5.94
C GLU A 104 -9.22 -0.71 -6.01
N ARG A 105 -8.47 -1.00 -7.07
CA ARG A 105 -7.71 -2.26 -7.20
C ARG A 105 -6.68 -2.42 -6.08
N ALA A 106 -5.95 -1.36 -5.72
CA ALA A 106 -4.98 -1.40 -4.64
C ALA A 106 -5.66 -1.63 -3.28
N LEU A 107 -6.80 -1.00 -3.03
CA LEU A 107 -7.59 -1.14 -1.81
C LEU A 107 -8.23 -2.53 -1.67
N GLY A 108 -8.66 -3.13 -2.78
CA GLY A 108 -9.21 -4.49 -2.82
C GLY A 108 -8.16 -5.60 -2.82
N SER A 109 -6.86 -5.27 -2.88
CA SER A 109 -5.80 -6.27 -2.95
C SER A 109 -5.26 -6.68 -1.58
N ALA A 110 -4.92 -7.96 -1.44
CA ALA A 110 -4.24 -8.49 -0.26
C ALA A 110 -2.71 -8.35 -0.40
N LEU A 111 -2.06 -7.90 0.68
CA LEU A 111 -0.61 -7.74 0.72
C LEU A 111 0.09 -9.01 1.21
N MET A 112 0.95 -9.57 0.35
CA MET A 112 1.89 -10.63 0.70
C MET A 112 3.32 -10.11 0.76
N TYR A 113 4.01 -10.37 1.87
CA TYR A 113 5.44 -10.10 2.00
C TYR A 113 6.21 -11.41 2.14
N LEU A 114 6.99 -11.74 1.11
CA LEU A 114 7.87 -12.90 1.11
C LEU A 114 9.15 -12.56 1.86
N ARG A 115 9.37 -13.22 3.00
CA ARG A 115 10.64 -13.13 3.74
C ARG A 115 11.64 -14.13 3.20
N THR A 116 12.89 -13.97 3.60
CA THR A 116 13.97 -14.95 3.37
C THR A 116 13.77 -16.26 4.14
N GLY A 117 12.74 -16.36 4.98
CA GLY A 117 12.37 -17.59 5.69
C GLY A 117 11.36 -18.43 4.91
N THR A 118 11.04 -19.61 5.44
CA THR A 118 10.11 -20.57 4.83
C THR A 118 8.64 -20.22 5.05
N CYS A 119 8.32 -19.37 6.04
CA CYS A 119 6.95 -19.02 6.40
C CYS A 119 6.65 -17.55 6.09
N SER A 120 5.54 -17.31 5.38
CA SER A 120 4.98 -15.99 5.13
C SER A 120 3.52 -15.97 5.55
N VAL A 121 3.05 -14.83 6.07
CA VAL A 121 1.69 -14.68 6.59
C VAL A 121 0.99 -13.56 5.81
N MET A 122 -0.21 -13.85 5.31
CA MET A 122 -1.06 -12.91 4.59
C MET A 122 -2.42 -12.79 5.29
N LYS A 123 -2.99 -11.59 5.28
CA LYS A 123 -4.34 -11.35 5.79
C LYS A 123 -5.32 -11.49 4.63
N VAL A 124 -6.31 -12.37 4.79
CA VAL A 124 -7.27 -12.74 3.75
C VAL A 124 -8.68 -12.23 4.01
N GLY A 125 -8.97 -11.75 5.21
CA GLY A 125 -10.30 -11.25 5.55
C GLY A 125 -10.35 -10.59 6.92
N LYS A 126 -11.52 -10.07 7.26
CA LYS A 126 -11.84 -9.50 8.57
C LYS A 126 -12.86 -10.40 9.28
N VAL A 127 -12.90 -10.31 10.61
CA VAL A 127 -13.89 -11.04 11.42
C VAL A 127 -15.33 -10.60 11.12
N SER A 128 -15.52 -9.40 10.58
CA SER A 128 -16.82 -8.85 10.22
C SER A 128 -17.37 -9.32 8.86
N MET A 129 -16.59 -10.06 8.07
CA MET A 129 -17.01 -10.59 6.77
C MET A 129 -17.77 -11.90 6.93
N GLU A 130 -18.62 -12.24 5.96
CA GLU A 130 -19.31 -13.52 5.98
C GLU A 130 -18.36 -14.69 5.69
N LYS A 131 -18.74 -15.88 6.15
CA LYS A 131 -17.90 -17.08 6.01
C LYS A 131 -17.63 -17.41 4.55
N ASP A 132 -18.65 -17.30 3.69
CA ASP A 132 -18.54 -17.64 2.27
C ASP A 132 -17.59 -16.67 1.54
N GLU A 133 -17.70 -15.37 1.82
CA GLU A 133 -16.76 -14.36 1.31
C GLU A 133 -15.32 -14.63 1.77
N ILE A 134 -15.11 -15.06 3.02
CA ILE A 134 -13.78 -15.40 3.53
C ILE A 134 -13.22 -16.60 2.78
N VAL A 135 -14.02 -17.63 2.51
CA VAL A 135 -13.59 -18.82 1.77
C VAL A 135 -13.17 -18.43 0.35
N ASP A 136 -13.97 -17.62 -0.36
CA ASP A 136 -13.64 -17.14 -1.69
C ASP A 136 -12.33 -16.34 -1.70
N ASN A 137 -12.20 -15.42 -0.74
CA ASN A 137 -10.97 -14.64 -0.56
C ASN A 137 -9.75 -15.52 -0.29
N VAL A 138 -9.90 -16.60 0.49
CA VAL A 138 -8.81 -17.56 0.77
C VAL A 138 -8.39 -18.28 -0.51
N VAL A 139 -9.35 -18.75 -1.31
CA VAL A 139 -9.06 -19.45 -2.57
C VAL A 139 -8.31 -18.53 -3.54
N ASP A 140 -8.77 -17.29 -3.70
CA ASP A 140 -8.13 -16.33 -4.59
C ASP A 140 -6.77 -15.85 -4.07
N ALA A 141 -6.64 -15.69 -2.74
CA ALA A 141 -5.38 -15.44 -2.07
C ALA A 141 -4.35 -16.53 -2.34
N ILE A 142 -4.73 -17.81 -2.27
CA ILE A 142 -3.83 -18.94 -2.53
C ILE A 142 -3.40 -18.95 -3.99
N LYS A 143 -4.33 -18.78 -4.93
CA LYS A 143 -4.00 -18.70 -6.38
C LYS A 143 -2.98 -17.59 -6.64
N GLY A 144 -3.25 -16.38 -6.14
CA GLY A 144 -2.35 -15.24 -6.30
C GLY A 144 -0.99 -15.41 -5.59
N ALA A 145 -0.99 -16.06 -4.43
CA ALA A 145 0.23 -16.37 -3.68
C ALA A 145 1.16 -17.31 -4.46
N VAL A 146 0.62 -18.43 -4.94
CA VAL A 146 1.37 -19.48 -5.63
C VAL A 146 2.05 -18.93 -6.89
N GLU A 147 1.40 -18.03 -7.63
CA GLU A 147 2.00 -17.39 -8.80
C GLU A 147 3.24 -16.55 -8.47
N LYS A 148 3.37 -16.07 -7.24
CA LYS A 148 4.50 -15.24 -6.78
C LYS A 148 5.58 -16.04 -6.06
N VAL A 149 5.29 -17.28 -5.65
CA VAL A 149 6.26 -18.16 -5.00
C VAL A 149 7.21 -18.77 -6.03
N PRO A 150 8.54 -18.80 -5.77
CA PRO A 150 9.48 -19.50 -6.63
C PRO A 150 9.10 -20.97 -6.76
N LYS A 151 9.11 -21.52 -7.98
CA LYS A 151 8.66 -22.89 -8.31
C LYS A 151 7.15 -23.14 -8.13
N LYS A 152 6.34 -22.09 -7.94
CA LYS A 152 4.87 -22.19 -7.87
C LYS A 152 4.43 -23.22 -6.81
N TRP A 153 3.61 -24.20 -7.17
CA TRP A 153 3.09 -25.24 -6.27
C TRP A 153 4.20 -26.11 -5.67
N ASP A 154 5.26 -26.42 -6.42
CA ASP A 154 6.39 -27.20 -5.91
C ASP A 154 7.16 -26.48 -4.80
N GLY A 155 7.01 -25.15 -4.73
CA GLY A 155 7.57 -24.31 -3.67
C GLY A 155 6.72 -24.25 -2.40
N VAL A 156 5.48 -24.75 -2.43
CA VAL A 156 4.55 -24.69 -1.30
C VAL A 156 4.58 -26.00 -0.54
N ARG A 157 5.12 -25.97 0.69
CA ARG A 157 5.17 -27.14 1.57
C ARG A 157 3.82 -27.40 2.26
N SER A 158 3.21 -26.37 2.80
CA SER A 158 1.95 -26.44 3.54
C SER A 158 1.29 -25.06 3.61
N LEU A 159 -0.04 -25.07 3.75
CA LEU A 159 -0.86 -23.89 4.02
C LEU A 159 -1.51 -24.10 5.40
N HIS A 160 -1.48 -23.08 6.24
CA HIS A 160 -1.98 -23.10 7.62
C HIS A 160 -2.90 -21.91 7.85
#